data_AF-A0A7Z9P248-F1
#
_entry.id   AF-A0A7Z9P248-F1
#
_cell.length_a   1.000
_cell.length_b   1.000
_cell.length_c   1.000
_cell.angle_alpha   90.00
_cell.angle_beta   90.00
_cell.angle_gamma   90.00
#
_symmetry.space_group_name_H-M   'P 1'
#
loop_
_entity.id
_entity.type
_entity.pdbx_description
1 polymer ?
#
loop_
_entity_poly.entity_id
_entity_poly.type
_entity_poly.pdbx_seq_one_letter_code
_entity_poly.pdbx_strand_id
1 'polypeptide(L)'
;MSNGFDHLKLCKADAEMLDRLVDVGFELDQLEYLTPEDKQRATSILKMFGFLDAYPVEDASDSLIDATLVRIDQYESQRTARMQIHTPELETTKRGFRIRMPDLITVAAMILVTVSVFTMISNSTRNQSLTNQCASNMAMVGRGLVNYALDHNGETPTESAPAVASLFGGLAPERTNAQLLAKKGYCDHNHLNCPGHSGESSGFSYQTQPAAMWDAIRNQGKLFIIMSDQNPILKQLLANQKYDQLTPSPAHGSLGQNHLRDDGSINSVAAPIFKGDLIWVLDAQNKGIDIFLTH
;
A
#
# COMPACT_ATOMS: atom_id res chain seq x y z
N MET A 1 1.45 9.54 -45.78
CA MET A 1 1.05 8.27 -45.16
C MET A 1 -0.47 8.25 -45.14
N SER A 2 -1.06 7.71 -46.22
CA SER A 2 -2.51 7.63 -46.43
C SER A 2 -2.98 6.25 -45.98
N ASN A 3 -4.07 6.21 -45.21
CA ASN A 3 -4.73 5.04 -44.64
C ASN A 3 -4.75 3.83 -45.60
N GLY A 4 -3.87 2.86 -45.36
CA GLY A 4 -3.76 1.65 -46.17
C GLY A 4 -4.88 0.63 -45.93
N PHE A 5 -5.78 0.85 -44.98
CA PHE A 5 -6.72 -0.19 -44.50
C PHE A 5 -8.22 0.19 -44.58
N ASP A 6 -8.59 1.38 -45.06
CA ASP A 6 -10.01 1.80 -45.21
C ASP A 6 -10.80 0.95 -46.23
N HIS A 7 -10.12 0.15 -47.04
CA HIS A 7 -10.75 -0.74 -48.03
C HIS A 7 -11.20 -2.10 -47.46
N LEU A 8 -10.74 -2.48 -46.26
CA LEU A 8 -11.01 -3.81 -45.70
C LEU A 8 -12.39 -3.93 -45.03
N LYS A 9 -13.09 -2.81 -44.79
CA LYS A 9 -14.46 -2.76 -44.20
C LYS A 9 -14.67 -3.73 -43.01
N LEU A 10 -13.68 -3.84 -42.13
CA LEU A 10 -13.78 -4.67 -40.93
C LEU A 10 -14.82 -4.07 -39.99
N CYS A 11 -15.66 -4.93 -39.41
CA CYS A 11 -16.75 -4.53 -38.52
C CYS A 11 -16.63 -5.22 -37.15
N LYS A 12 -17.46 -4.78 -36.19
CA LYS A 12 -17.45 -5.31 -34.82
C LYS A 12 -17.63 -6.83 -34.77
N ALA A 13 -18.47 -7.39 -35.65
CA ALA A 13 -18.69 -8.84 -35.72
C ALA A 13 -17.46 -9.62 -36.24
N ASP A 14 -16.53 -8.98 -36.96
CA ASP A 14 -15.26 -9.62 -37.34
C ASP A 14 -14.31 -9.71 -36.15
N ALA A 15 -14.30 -8.68 -35.29
CA ALA A 15 -13.52 -8.69 -34.04
C ALA A 15 -14.05 -9.74 -33.07
N GLU A 16 -15.38 -9.82 -32.88
CA GLU A 16 -16.00 -10.83 -32.02
C GLU A 16 -15.76 -12.26 -32.54
N MET A 17 -15.73 -12.46 -33.86
CA MET A 17 -15.39 -13.75 -34.45
C MET A 17 -13.91 -14.12 -34.28
N LEU A 18 -13.03 -13.12 -34.34
CA LEU A 18 -11.60 -13.31 -34.09
C LEU A 18 -11.35 -13.77 -32.65
N ASP A 19 -11.96 -13.11 -31.66
CA ASP A 19 -11.80 -13.46 -30.26
C ASP A 19 -12.25 -14.92 -30.01
N ARG A 20 -13.38 -15.32 -30.59
CA ARG A 20 -13.87 -16.71 -30.51
C ARG A 20 -12.90 -17.70 -31.15
N LEU A 21 -12.28 -17.37 -32.27
CA LEU A 21 -11.27 -18.23 -32.91
C LEU A 21 -10.02 -18.36 -32.03
N VAL A 22 -9.59 -17.29 -31.37
CA VAL A 22 -8.43 -17.32 -30.45
C VAL A 22 -8.68 -18.28 -29.29
N ASP A 23 -9.89 -18.25 -28.71
CA ASP A 23 -10.26 -19.10 -27.57
C ASP A 23 -10.17 -20.61 -27.86
N VAL A 24 -10.34 -21.01 -29.13
CA VAL A 24 -10.25 -22.40 -29.58
C VAL A 24 -8.96 -22.72 -30.34
N GLY A 25 -7.95 -21.85 -30.26
CA GLY A 25 -6.66 -22.07 -30.91
C GLY A 25 -6.72 -22.05 -32.44
N PHE A 26 -7.64 -21.28 -33.02
CA PHE A 26 -7.89 -21.14 -34.46
C PHE A 26 -8.44 -22.40 -35.15
N GLU A 27 -8.91 -23.39 -34.39
CA GLU A 27 -9.55 -24.61 -34.90
C GLU A 27 -11.05 -24.40 -35.16
N LEU A 28 -11.40 -24.27 -36.44
CA LEU A 28 -12.75 -23.92 -36.92
C LEU A 28 -13.84 -24.94 -36.52
N ASP A 29 -13.46 -26.19 -36.35
CA ASP A 29 -14.31 -27.32 -35.97
C ASP A 29 -14.60 -27.38 -34.46
N GLN A 30 -13.83 -26.66 -33.64
CA GLN A 30 -14.08 -26.53 -32.20
C GLN A 30 -15.09 -25.41 -31.85
N LEU A 31 -15.51 -24.60 -32.83
CA LEU A 31 -16.52 -23.58 -32.63
C LEU A 31 -17.94 -24.16 -32.71
N GLU A 32 -18.64 -24.20 -31.57
CA GLU A 32 -20.04 -24.61 -31.52
C GLU A 32 -21.00 -23.52 -32.03
N TYR A 33 -22.10 -23.95 -32.66
CA TYR A 33 -23.23 -23.12 -33.10
C TYR A 33 -22.85 -21.91 -33.99
N LEU A 34 -22.20 -22.17 -35.12
CA LEU A 34 -21.93 -21.15 -36.14
C LEU A 34 -23.09 -21.02 -37.14
N THR A 35 -23.51 -19.79 -37.40
CA THR A 35 -24.38 -19.50 -38.55
C THR A 35 -23.57 -19.66 -39.86
N PRO A 36 -24.24 -19.84 -41.02
CA PRO A 36 -23.55 -19.90 -42.31
C PRO A 36 -22.70 -18.67 -42.59
N GLU A 37 -23.15 -17.49 -42.16
CA GLU A 37 -22.43 -16.22 -42.31
C GLU A 37 -21.20 -16.17 -41.41
N ASP A 38 -21.31 -16.62 -40.15
CA ASP A 38 -20.20 -16.70 -39.21
C ASP A 38 -19.11 -17.66 -39.68
N LYS A 39 -19.50 -18.80 -40.26
CA LYS A 39 -18.56 -19.77 -40.83
C LYS A 39 -17.77 -19.16 -41.99
N GLN A 40 -18.42 -18.39 -42.85
CA GLN A 40 -17.76 -17.68 -43.94
C GLN A 40 -16.79 -16.60 -43.43
N ARG A 41 -17.19 -15.89 -42.38
CA ARG A 41 -16.38 -14.88 -41.69
C ARG A 41 -15.12 -15.49 -41.07
N ALA A 42 -15.28 -16.55 -40.26
CA ALA A 42 -14.18 -17.28 -39.65
C ALA A 42 -13.18 -17.82 -40.69
N THR A 43 -13.69 -18.41 -41.77
CA THR A 43 -12.85 -18.91 -42.88
C THR A 43 -12.05 -17.78 -43.55
N SER A 44 -12.64 -16.60 -43.67
CA SER A 44 -11.98 -15.44 -44.29
C SER A 44 -10.89 -14.86 -43.39
N ILE A 45 -11.14 -14.80 -42.08
CA ILE A 45 -10.14 -14.40 -41.06
C ILE A 45 -8.95 -15.39 -41.06
N LEU A 46 -9.21 -16.70 -41.04
CA LEU A 46 -8.16 -17.72 -41.07
C LEU A 46 -7.33 -17.67 -42.35
N LYS A 47 -7.97 -17.44 -43.50
CA LYS A 47 -7.24 -17.24 -44.77
C LYS A 47 -6.33 -16.02 -44.72
N MET A 48 -6.70 -14.98 -43.99
CA MET A 48 -5.84 -13.81 -43.77
C MET A 48 -4.65 -14.14 -42.86
N PHE A 49 -4.85 -14.91 -41.79
CA PHE A 49 -3.74 -15.37 -40.95
C PHE A 49 -2.82 -16.37 -41.63
N GLY A 50 -3.31 -17.15 -42.61
CA GLY A 50 -2.46 -18.02 -43.43
C GLY A 50 -1.38 -17.26 -44.20
N PHE A 51 -1.48 -15.93 -44.35
CA PHE A 51 -0.37 -15.11 -44.87
C PHE A 51 0.80 -14.98 -43.88
N LEU A 52 0.55 -15.17 -42.57
CA LEU A 52 1.60 -15.22 -41.53
C LEU A 52 2.34 -16.56 -41.54
N ASP A 53 1.71 -17.66 -41.97
CA ASP A 53 2.38 -18.96 -42.12
C ASP A 53 3.47 -18.93 -43.19
N ALA A 54 3.31 -18.03 -44.18
CA ALA A 54 4.31 -17.76 -45.22
C ALA A 54 5.41 -16.79 -44.77
N TYR A 55 5.36 -16.28 -43.52
CA TYR A 55 6.42 -15.43 -42.99
C TYR A 55 7.66 -16.29 -42.72
N PRO A 56 8.82 -15.99 -43.34
CA PRO A 56 10.02 -16.78 -43.14
C PRO A 56 10.49 -16.60 -41.70
N VAL A 57 10.31 -17.64 -40.88
CA VAL A 57 10.99 -17.76 -39.59
C VAL A 57 12.32 -18.42 -39.88
N GLU A 58 13.41 -17.71 -39.62
CA GLU A 58 14.74 -18.33 -39.65
C GLU A 58 14.81 -19.36 -38.53
N ASP A 59 15.17 -20.60 -38.87
CA ASP A 59 15.44 -21.61 -37.85
C ASP A 59 16.50 -21.07 -36.89
N ALA A 60 16.25 -21.25 -35.59
CA ALA A 60 17.23 -20.89 -34.59
C ALA A 60 18.54 -21.62 -34.91
N SER A 61 19.66 -20.89 -34.92
CA SER A 61 20.94 -21.51 -35.26
C SER A 61 21.23 -22.66 -34.31
N ASP A 62 21.76 -23.77 -34.86
CA ASP A 62 22.12 -24.96 -34.06
C ASP A 62 23.01 -24.58 -32.86
N SER A 63 23.87 -23.58 -33.03
CA SER A 63 24.71 -23.04 -31.96
C SER A 63 23.94 -22.42 -30.79
N LEU A 64 22.80 -21.76 -31.04
CA LEU A 64 21.94 -21.20 -30.00
C LEU A 64 21.15 -22.30 -29.29
N ILE A 65 20.71 -23.31 -30.03
CA ILE A 65 20.05 -24.49 -29.48
C ILE A 65 21.02 -25.23 -28.56
N ASP A 66 22.22 -25.53 -29.04
CA ASP A 66 23.28 -26.19 -28.27
C ASP A 66 23.71 -25.36 -27.06
N ALA A 67 23.91 -24.05 -27.21
CA ALA A 67 24.24 -23.17 -26.10
C ALA A 67 23.14 -23.14 -25.04
N THR A 68 21.88 -23.23 -25.46
CA THR A 68 20.73 -23.26 -24.54
C THR A 68 20.64 -24.61 -23.83
N LEU A 69 20.81 -25.73 -24.54
CA LEU A 69 20.82 -27.07 -23.95
C LEU A 69 21.98 -27.24 -22.97
N VAL A 70 23.18 -26.77 -23.32
CA VAL A 70 24.34 -26.75 -22.42
C VAL A 70 24.04 -25.92 -21.17
N ARG A 71 23.35 -24.78 -21.31
CA ARG A 71 22.99 -23.92 -20.17
C ARG A 71 21.94 -24.58 -19.26
N ILE A 72 20.99 -25.32 -19.83
CA ILE A 72 20.01 -26.11 -19.07
C ILE A 72 20.71 -27.23 -18.31
N ASP A 73 21.60 -27.99 -18.96
CA ASP A 73 22.34 -29.09 -18.34
C ASP A 73 23.27 -28.60 -17.21
N GLN A 74 23.91 -27.44 -17.40
CA GLN A 74 24.66 -26.76 -16.34
C GLN A 74 23.77 -26.35 -15.16
N TYR A 75 22.55 -25.89 -15.43
CA TYR A 75 21.61 -25.52 -14.38
C TYR A 75 21.11 -26.75 -13.59
N GLU A 76 20.80 -27.86 -14.28
CA GLU A 76 20.36 -29.11 -13.66
C GLU A 76 21.47 -29.80 -12.85
N SER A 77 22.70 -29.82 -13.37
CA SER A 77 23.86 -30.35 -12.65
C SER A 77 24.16 -29.53 -11.38
N GLN A 78 24.09 -28.19 -11.44
CA GLN A 78 24.23 -27.34 -10.25
C GLN A 78 23.09 -27.53 -9.25
N ARG A 79 21.87 -27.80 -9.70
CA ARG A 79 20.73 -28.11 -8.83
C ARG A 79 20.94 -29.45 -8.14
N THR A 80 21.41 -30.47 -8.87
CA THR A 80 21.70 -31.81 -8.33
C THR A 80 22.85 -31.76 -7.33
N ALA A 81 23.93 -31.03 -7.62
CA ALA A 81 25.04 -30.82 -6.71
C ALA A 81 24.61 -30.12 -5.40
N ARG A 82 23.64 -29.20 -5.47
CA ARG A 82 23.05 -28.56 -4.29
C ARG A 82 22.13 -29.48 -3.46
N MET A 83 21.65 -30.57 -4.04
CA MET A 83 20.83 -31.58 -3.35
C MET A 83 21.66 -32.74 -2.78
N GLN A 84 22.93 -32.85 -3.13
CA GLN A 84 23.85 -33.80 -2.51
C GLN A 84 24.46 -33.18 -1.26
N ILE A 85 23.88 -33.50 -0.11
CA ILE A 85 24.55 -33.31 1.17
C ILE A 85 25.72 -34.29 1.19
N HIS A 86 26.94 -33.81 0.96
CA HIS A 86 28.14 -34.54 1.35
C HIS A 86 28.11 -34.67 2.87
N THR A 87 27.47 -35.72 3.38
CA THR A 87 27.72 -36.18 4.74
C THR A 87 29.18 -36.60 4.76
N PRO A 88 30.08 -35.90 5.45
CA PRO A 88 31.39 -36.48 5.71
C PRO A 88 31.14 -37.83 6.36
N GLU A 89 31.77 -38.89 5.85
CA GLU A 89 31.77 -40.19 6.49
C GLU A 89 32.22 -39.97 7.94
N LEU A 90 31.24 -39.93 8.85
CA LEU A 90 31.48 -39.90 10.28
C LEU A 90 32.02 -41.28 10.61
N GLU A 91 33.34 -41.42 10.60
CA GLU A 91 34.02 -42.54 11.23
C GLU A 91 33.41 -42.72 12.61
N THR A 92 32.74 -43.86 12.81
CA THR A 92 32.03 -44.20 14.04
C THR A 92 33.04 -44.47 15.15
N THR A 93 33.61 -43.40 15.69
CA THR A 93 34.46 -43.47 16.88
C THR A 93 33.57 -43.75 18.09
N LYS A 94 33.47 -45.04 18.43
CA LYS A 94 32.99 -45.50 19.73
C LYS A 94 33.91 -44.96 20.82
N ARG A 95 33.69 -43.73 21.30
CA ARG A 95 34.28 -43.22 22.54
C ARG A 95 33.39 -42.14 23.13
N GLY A 96 32.99 -42.36 24.38
CA GLY A 96 31.91 -41.66 25.07
C GLY A 96 32.04 -40.14 25.13
N PHE A 97 30.91 -39.51 25.49
CA PHE A 97 30.70 -38.08 25.70
C PHE A 97 31.88 -37.39 26.41
N ARG A 98 32.83 -36.90 25.61
CA ARG A 98 33.75 -35.83 26.01
C ARG A 98 33.29 -34.59 25.28
N ILE A 99 32.45 -33.81 25.97
CA ILE A 99 32.02 -32.49 25.50
C ILE A 99 33.29 -31.63 25.39
N ARG A 100 33.68 -31.30 24.16
CA ARG A 100 34.75 -30.35 23.89
C ARG A 100 34.18 -28.94 24.11
N MET A 101 34.77 -28.17 25.02
CA MET A 101 34.32 -26.80 25.35
C MET A 101 34.13 -25.87 24.12
N PRO A 102 34.94 -25.98 23.04
CA PRO A 102 34.67 -25.22 21.81
C PRO A 102 33.31 -25.52 21.16
N ASP A 103 32.79 -26.76 21.27
CA ASP A 103 31.50 -27.14 20.70
C ASP A 103 30.32 -26.52 21.48
N LEU A 104 30.48 -26.29 22.79
CA LEU A 104 29.48 -25.55 23.57
C LEU A 104 29.42 -24.07 23.16
N ILE A 105 30.57 -23.48 22.84
CA ILE A 105 30.65 -22.08 22.42
C ILE A 105 30.01 -21.88 21.05
N THR A 106 30.26 -22.79 20.09
CA THR A 106 29.65 -22.71 18.75
C THR A 106 28.14 -22.93 18.78
N VAL A 107 27.65 -23.89 19.59
CA VAL A 107 26.20 -24.10 19.78
C VAL A 107 25.54 -22.90 20.44
N ALA A 108 26.15 -22.33 21.50
CA ALA A 108 25.64 -21.13 22.14
C ALA A 108 25.61 -19.93 21.17
N ALA A 109 26.66 -19.74 20.37
CA ALA A 109 26.72 -18.69 19.35
C ALA A 109 25.62 -18.87 18.29
N MET A 110 25.39 -20.10 17.81
CA MET A 110 24.32 -20.40 16.85
C MET A 110 22.94 -20.08 17.44
N ILE A 111 22.68 -20.45 18.70
CA ILE A 111 21.42 -20.13 19.39
C ILE A 111 21.23 -18.62 19.50
N LEU A 112 22.27 -17.87 19.90
CA LEU A 112 22.19 -16.40 20.03
C LEU A 112 21.91 -15.71 18.70
N VAL A 113 22.55 -16.15 17.61
CA VAL A 113 22.27 -15.64 16.25
C VAL A 113 20.84 -15.96 15.82
N THR A 114 20.35 -17.15 16.16
CA THR A 114 18.97 -17.55 15.81
C THR A 114 17.97 -16.69 16.56
N VAL A 115 18.13 -16.53 17.89
CA VAL A 115 17.24 -15.73 18.73
C VAL A 115 17.24 -14.26 18.30
N SER A 116 18.39 -13.69 17.96
CA SER A 116 18.46 -12.28 17.53
C SER A 116 17.66 -12.02 16.25
N VAL A 117 17.79 -12.88 15.23
CA VAL A 117 17.02 -12.78 13.99
C VAL A 117 15.52 -12.93 14.25
N PHE A 118 15.11 -13.90 15.08
CA PHE A 118 13.70 -14.07 15.45
C PHE A 118 13.12 -12.84 16.15
N THR A 119 13.88 -12.21 17.07
CA THR A 119 13.40 -10.98 17.75
C THR A 119 13.22 -9.81 16.78
N MET A 120 14.11 -9.64 15.80
CA MET A 120 14.01 -8.59 14.79
C MET A 120 12.75 -8.77 13.92
N ILE A 121 12.49 -9.99 13.45
CA ILE A 121 11.30 -10.30 12.66
C ILE A 121 10.03 -10.08 13.49
N SER A 122 10.00 -10.59 14.72
CA SER A 122 8.82 -10.49 15.60
C SER A 122 8.44 -9.04 15.89
N ASN A 123 9.43 -8.18 16.18
CA ASN A 123 9.21 -6.75 16.41
C ASN A 123 8.68 -6.04 15.15
N SER A 124 9.22 -6.37 13.97
CA SER A 124 8.74 -5.82 12.69
C SER A 124 7.29 -6.22 12.41
N THR A 125 6.95 -7.50 12.56
CA THR A 125 5.57 -7.99 12.36
C THR A 125 4.59 -7.34 13.34
N ARG A 126 4.99 -7.17 14.61
CA ARG A 126 4.17 -6.49 15.62
C ARG A 126 3.92 -5.04 15.25
N ASN A 127 4.95 -4.30 14.85
CA ASN A 127 4.81 -2.90 14.45
C ASN A 127 3.89 -2.76 13.23
N GLN A 128 4.05 -3.63 12.21
CA GLN A 128 3.16 -3.64 11.05
C GLN A 128 1.71 -3.95 11.45
N SER A 129 1.49 -4.89 12.37
CA SER A 129 0.15 -5.20 12.89
C SER A 129 -0.48 -3.97 13.57
N LEU A 130 0.29 -3.23 14.39
CA LEU A 130 -0.20 -2.02 15.03
C LEU A 130 -0.53 -0.93 14.01
N THR A 131 0.31 -0.73 13.00
CA THR A 131 0.06 0.23 11.91
C THR A 131 -1.19 -0.14 11.13
N ASN A 132 -1.39 -1.41 10.79
CA ASN A 132 -2.55 -1.88 10.05
C ASN A 132 -3.84 -1.75 10.87
N GLN A 133 -3.81 -2.07 12.17
CA GLN A 133 -4.97 -1.90 13.04
C GLN A 133 -5.33 -0.42 13.23
N CYS A 134 -4.32 0.43 13.39
CA CYS A 134 -4.52 1.88 13.43
C CYS A 134 -5.18 2.38 12.14
N ALA A 135 -4.68 1.97 10.97
CA ALA A 135 -5.29 2.30 9.69
C ALA A 135 -6.74 1.77 9.61
N SER A 136 -7.00 0.54 10.04
CA SER A 136 -8.35 -0.01 10.09
C SER A 136 -9.29 0.83 10.96
N ASN A 137 -8.83 1.27 12.13
CA ASN A 137 -9.59 2.15 13.01
C ASN A 137 -9.88 3.51 12.35
N MET A 138 -8.87 4.14 11.73
CA MET A 138 -9.05 5.36 10.96
C MET A 138 -10.05 5.18 9.81
N ALA A 139 -10.05 4.04 9.13
CA ALA A 139 -10.97 3.77 8.03
C ALA A 139 -12.43 3.74 8.52
N MET A 140 -12.65 3.18 9.71
CA MET A 140 -13.97 3.18 10.35
C MET A 140 -14.41 4.59 10.76
N VAL A 141 -13.49 5.43 11.21
CA VAL A 141 -13.77 6.86 11.45
C VAL A 141 -14.09 7.59 10.15
N GLY A 142 -13.34 7.35 9.08
CA GLY A 142 -13.59 7.92 7.75
C GLY A 142 -14.98 7.55 7.21
N ARG A 143 -15.38 6.29 7.34
CA ARG A 143 -16.75 5.86 7.02
C ARG A 143 -17.79 6.56 7.88
N GLY A 144 -17.53 6.70 9.18
CA GLY A 144 -18.40 7.43 10.10
C GLY A 144 -18.58 8.91 9.72
N LEU A 145 -17.51 9.58 9.29
CA LEU A 145 -17.55 10.96 8.79
C LEU A 145 -18.42 11.08 7.55
N VAL A 146 -18.26 10.17 6.58
CA VAL A 146 -19.08 10.17 5.36
C VAL A 146 -20.55 9.94 5.68
N ASN A 147 -20.87 8.95 6.53
CA ASN A 147 -22.25 8.67 6.93
C ASN A 147 -22.87 9.85 7.70
N TYR A 148 -22.10 10.48 8.59
CA TYR A 148 -22.54 11.69 9.28
C TYR A 148 -22.89 12.80 8.28
N ALA A 149 -22.00 13.06 7.32
CA ALA A 149 -22.22 14.08 6.31
C ALA A 149 -23.45 13.78 5.45
N LEU A 150 -23.68 12.52 5.08
CA LEU A 150 -24.89 12.10 4.35
C LEU A 150 -26.17 12.40 5.14
N ASP A 151 -26.16 12.17 6.45
CA ASP A 151 -27.33 12.41 7.32
C ASP A 151 -27.51 13.89 7.71
N HIS A 152 -26.47 14.71 7.56
CA HIS A 152 -26.44 16.11 7.97
C HIS A 152 -26.15 17.07 6.80
N ASN A 153 -26.70 16.81 5.61
CA ASN A 153 -26.63 17.70 4.44
C ASN A 153 -25.21 18.14 4.03
N GLY A 154 -24.22 17.26 4.16
CA GLY A 154 -22.82 17.55 3.84
C GLY A 154 -22.06 18.32 4.93
N GLU A 155 -22.65 18.49 6.12
CA GLU A 155 -21.95 19.05 7.27
C GLU A 155 -20.96 18.05 7.87
N THR A 156 -19.77 18.54 8.21
CA THR A 156 -18.76 17.77 8.94
C THR A 156 -18.91 18.02 10.43
N PRO A 157 -18.72 17.02 11.29
CA PRO A 157 -18.78 17.23 12.73
C PRO A 157 -17.54 18.02 13.16
N THR A 158 -17.74 19.25 13.62
CA THR A 158 -16.68 20.10 14.17
C THR A 158 -16.94 20.49 15.63
N GLU A 159 -15.89 20.87 16.34
CA GLU A 159 -15.94 21.43 17.68
C GLU A 159 -14.92 22.56 17.84
N SER A 160 -15.17 23.49 18.76
CA SER A 160 -14.20 24.55 19.06
C SER A 160 -12.97 23.98 19.79
N ALA A 161 -11.77 24.40 19.38
CA ALA A 161 -10.49 24.02 19.97
C ALA A 161 -9.76 25.22 20.59
N PRO A 162 -10.25 25.78 21.71
CA PRO A 162 -9.67 27.00 22.31
C PRO A 162 -8.25 26.81 22.83
N ALA A 163 -7.85 25.58 23.14
CA ALA A 163 -6.52 25.26 23.65
C ALA A 163 -5.38 25.64 22.68
N VAL A 164 -5.67 25.76 21.39
CA VAL A 164 -4.70 26.12 20.34
C VAL A 164 -4.93 27.53 19.78
N ALA A 165 -5.80 28.33 20.40
CA ALA A 165 -6.16 29.67 19.91
C ALA A 165 -4.93 30.60 19.76
N SER A 166 -3.92 30.44 20.62
CA SER A 166 -2.67 31.22 20.53
C SER A 166 -1.94 31.04 19.19
N LEU A 167 -2.08 29.87 18.55
CA LEU A 167 -1.50 29.58 17.24
C LEU A 167 -2.27 30.24 16.08
N PHE A 168 -3.54 30.58 16.32
CA PHE A 168 -4.45 31.21 15.36
C PHE A 168 -4.70 32.70 15.67
N GLY A 169 -3.71 33.39 16.24
CA GLY A 169 -3.82 34.83 16.54
C GLY A 169 -4.81 35.17 17.66
N GLY A 170 -5.11 34.21 18.54
CA GLY A 170 -6.02 34.35 19.68
C GLY A 170 -7.48 33.98 19.38
N LEU A 171 -7.82 33.64 18.13
CA LEU A 171 -9.15 33.16 17.76
C LEU A 171 -9.21 31.64 17.95
N ALA A 172 -10.29 31.15 18.58
CA ALA A 172 -10.48 29.71 18.75
C ALA A 172 -10.82 29.07 17.40
N PRO A 173 -9.97 28.19 16.84
CA PRO A 173 -10.30 27.45 15.63
C PRO A 173 -11.33 26.35 15.92
N GLU A 174 -11.79 25.71 14.86
CA GLU A 174 -12.59 24.50 14.88
C GLU A 174 -11.77 23.28 14.47
N ARG A 175 -12.07 22.14 15.08
CA ARG A 175 -11.44 20.86 14.84
C ARG A 175 -12.48 19.80 14.51
N THR A 176 -12.12 18.79 13.73
CA THR A 176 -12.99 17.61 13.52
C THR A 176 -13.34 16.95 14.86
N ASN A 177 -14.64 16.79 15.14
CA ASN A 177 -15.17 16.19 16.37
C ASN A 177 -15.50 14.70 16.15
N ALA A 178 -14.50 13.84 16.31
CA ALA A 178 -14.72 12.40 16.14
C ALA A 178 -15.42 11.75 17.33
N GLN A 179 -15.38 12.35 18.51
CA GLN A 179 -16.13 11.88 19.68
C GLN A 179 -17.63 11.98 19.45
N LEU A 180 -18.10 13.01 18.72
CA LEU A 180 -19.49 13.13 18.29
C LEU A 180 -19.92 11.97 17.39
N LEU A 181 -19.05 11.51 16.49
CA LEU A 181 -19.32 10.35 15.63
C LEU A 181 -19.56 9.10 16.48
N ALA A 182 -18.68 8.86 17.46
CA ALA A 182 -18.82 7.71 18.33
C ALA A 182 -20.07 7.78 19.21
N LYS A 183 -20.37 8.97 19.74
CA LYS A 183 -21.57 9.21 20.55
C LYS A 183 -22.87 9.03 19.77
N LYS A 184 -22.89 9.40 18.49
CA LYS A 184 -24.05 9.26 17.60
C LYS A 184 -24.13 7.87 16.92
N GLY A 185 -23.17 6.98 17.16
CA GLY A 185 -23.18 5.62 16.62
C GLY A 185 -22.68 5.50 15.17
N TYR A 186 -21.99 6.52 14.64
CA TYR A 186 -21.37 6.45 13.32
C TYR A 186 -20.08 5.63 13.30
N CYS A 187 -19.44 5.46 14.47
CA CYS A 187 -18.33 4.54 14.70
C CYS A 187 -18.31 4.11 16.17
N ASP A 188 -17.56 3.05 16.50
CA ASP A 188 -17.30 2.68 17.89
C ASP A 188 -16.19 3.52 18.53
N HIS A 189 -16.22 3.67 19.86
CA HIS A 189 -15.23 4.45 20.61
C HIS A 189 -13.80 3.89 20.47
N ASN A 190 -13.64 2.58 20.30
CA ASN A 190 -12.35 1.94 20.08
C ASN A 190 -11.70 2.37 18.74
N HIS A 191 -12.49 2.80 17.75
CA HIS A 191 -11.99 3.30 16.48
C HIS A 191 -11.31 4.68 16.62
N LEU A 192 -11.56 5.40 17.72
CA LEU A 192 -10.89 6.67 18.03
C LEU A 192 -9.53 6.49 18.72
N ASN A 193 -9.07 5.24 18.81
CA ASN A 193 -7.85 4.89 19.50
C ASN A 193 -6.83 4.24 18.56
N CYS A 194 -5.60 4.76 18.54
CA CYS A 194 -4.47 4.12 17.87
C CYS A 194 -3.88 3.03 18.79
N PRO A 195 -3.89 1.74 18.42
CA PRO A 195 -3.30 0.69 19.27
C PRO A 195 -1.78 0.85 19.48
N GLY A 196 -1.13 1.62 18.61
CA GLY A 196 0.30 1.91 18.68
C GLY A 196 0.66 3.14 19.51
N HIS A 197 -0.31 3.89 20.06
CA HIS A 197 0.00 5.03 20.91
C HIS A 197 0.38 4.58 22.33
N SER A 198 1.13 5.43 23.03
CA SER A 198 1.45 5.23 24.44
C SER A 198 1.01 6.45 25.24
N GLY A 199 0.20 6.26 26.28
CA GLY A 199 -0.24 7.32 27.20
C GLY A 199 -1.75 7.40 27.42
N GLU A 200 -2.18 8.42 28.17
CA GLU A 200 -3.60 8.70 28.48
C GLU A 200 -4.25 9.69 27.49
N SER A 201 -3.46 10.28 26.58
CA SER A 201 -3.92 11.24 25.58
C SER A 201 -4.65 10.57 24.41
N SER A 202 -5.43 11.37 23.66
CA SER A 202 -6.06 10.93 22.40
C SER A 202 -5.02 10.30 21.46
N GLY A 203 -5.32 9.11 20.95
CA GLY A 203 -4.44 8.37 20.05
C GLY A 203 -4.29 8.98 18.66
N PHE A 204 -5.14 9.95 18.31
CA PHE A 204 -5.18 10.62 17.01
C PHE A 204 -5.16 12.13 17.14
N SER A 205 -4.69 12.79 16.09
CA SER A 205 -4.81 14.24 15.87
C SER A 205 -5.68 14.51 14.65
N TYR A 206 -6.40 15.62 14.72
CA TYR A 206 -7.51 15.96 13.84
C TYR A 206 -7.30 17.33 13.20
N GLN A 207 -7.75 17.47 11.96
CA GLN A 207 -7.67 18.71 11.20
C GLN A 207 -8.33 19.85 11.95
N THR A 208 -7.58 20.94 12.09
CA THR A 208 -7.92 22.12 12.87
C THR A 208 -7.74 23.38 12.03
N GLN A 209 -8.79 24.19 11.93
CA GLN A 209 -8.88 25.33 11.02
C GLN A 209 -9.73 26.45 11.59
N PRO A 210 -9.53 27.72 11.17
CA PRO A 210 -10.52 28.76 11.44
C PRO A 210 -11.89 28.33 10.89
N ALA A 211 -12.97 28.62 11.63
CA ALA A 211 -14.33 28.22 11.25
C ALA A 211 -14.69 28.62 9.80
N ALA A 212 -14.33 29.84 9.40
CA ALA A 212 -14.57 30.37 8.05
C ALA A 212 -13.82 29.61 6.93
N MET A 213 -12.79 28.83 7.27
CA MET A 213 -11.99 28.09 6.30
C MET A 213 -12.60 26.73 5.93
N TRP A 214 -13.44 26.14 6.78
CA TRP A 214 -14.06 24.84 6.50
C TRP A 214 -14.91 24.83 5.22
N ASP A 215 -15.58 25.94 4.92
CA ASP A 215 -16.30 26.12 3.65
C ASP A 215 -15.35 26.14 2.45
N ALA A 216 -14.22 26.82 2.58
CA ALA A 216 -13.20 26.89 1.53
C ALA A 216 -12.56 25.51 1.28
N ILE A 217 -12.34 24.72 2.33
CA ILE A 217 -11.84 23.33 2.23
C ILE A 217 -12.80 22.48 1.41
N ARG A 218 -14.09 22.50 1.75
CA ARG A 218 -15.12 21.71 1.05
C ARG A 218 -15.19 22.05 -0.44
N ASN A 219 -15.06 23.33 -0.77
CA ASN A 219 -15.28 23.80 -2.14
C ASN A 219 -14.04 23.72 -3.05
N GLN A 220 -12.83 23.59 -2.51
CA GLN A 220 -11.61 23.60 -3.33
C GLN A 220 -11.28 22.26 -4.00
N GLY A 221 -11.93 21.16 -3.63
CA GLY A 221 -11.66 19.83 -4.21
C GLY A 221 -10.21 19.35 -4.03
N LYS A 222 -9.48 19.94 -3.09
CA LYS A 222 -8.10 19.55 -2.76
C LYS A 222 -8.16 18.44 -1.73
N LEU A 223 -7.56 17.30 -2.05
CA LEU A 223 -7.33 16.24 -1.07
C LEU A 223 -6.57 16.79 0.15
N PHE A 224 -7.16 16.69 1.34
CA PHE A 224 -6.59 17.13 2.61
C PHE A 224 -6.61 16.01 3.65
N ILE A 225 -5.78 16.13 4.68
CA ILE A 225 -5.71 15.16 5.78
C ILE A 225 -6.75 15.57 6.82
N ILE A 226 -7.67 14.67 7.16
CA ILE A 226 -8.66 14.88 8.22
C ILE A 226 -8.11 14.45 9.57
N MET A 227 -7.38 13.34 9.59
CA MET A 227 -6.87 12.72 10.80
C MET A 227 -5.49 12.11 10.54
N SER A 228 -4.64 12.12 11.55
CA SER A 228 -3.38 11.40 11.59
C SER A 228 -3.17 10.78 12.97
N ASP A 229 -2.11 10.00 13.13
CA ASP A 229 -1.58 9.67 14.45
C ASP A 229 -1.28 10.93 15.28
N GLN A 230 -1.06 10.74 16.57
CA GLN A 230 -0.88 11.85 17.50
C GLN A 230 0.27 12.80 17.10
N ASN A 231 -0.02 14.11 17.07
CA ASN A 231 0.94 15.18 16.89
C ASN A 231 1.96 15.17 18.06
N PRO A 232 3.24 14.84 17.82
CA PRO A 232 4.26 14.68 18.88
C PRO A 232 4.67 16.01 19.50
N ILE A 233 4.58 17.11 18.75
CA ILE A 233 5.16 18.40 19.13
C ILE A 233 4.13 19.39 19.65
N LEU A 234 2.83 19.06 19.65
CA LEU A 234 1.76 20.00 20.04
C LEU A 234 2.00 20.65 21.41
N LYS A 235 2.45 19.89 22.42
CA LYS A 235 2.74 20.43 23.75
C LYS A 235 3.92 21.40 23.73
N GLN A 236 4.98 21.10 22.99
CA GLN A 236 6.16 21.96 22.86
C GLN A 236 5.81 23.23 22.07
N LEU A 237 5.01 23.07 21.01
CA LEU A 237 4.50 24.16 20.18
C LEU A 237 3.67 25.15 21.04
N LEU A 238 2.73 24.65 21.83
CA LEU A 238 1.92 25.48 22.74
C LEU A 238 2.73 26.13 23.86
N ALA A 239 3.77 25.47 24.34
CA ALA A 239 4.69 26.02 25.34
C ALA A 239 5.76 26.95 24.76
N ASN A 240 5.75 27.21 23.44
CA ASN A 240 6.77 27.97 22.73
C ASN A 240 8.21 27.47 22.99
N GLN A 241 8.36 26.15 23.10
CA GLN A 241 9.64 25.47 23.29
C GLN A 241 10.28 25.15 21.93
N LYS A 242 11.57 24.78 21.93
CA LYS A 242 12.21 24.26 20.71
C LYS A 242 11.65 22.87 20.39
N TYR A 243 11.36 22.64 19.12
CA TYR A 243 10.86 21.38 18.58
C TYR A 243 11.47 21.12 17.20
N ASP A 244 11.44 19.87 16.76
CA ASP A 244 11.74 19.48 15.38
C ASP A 244 10.41 19.22 14.64
N GLN A 245 10.19 19.97 13.56
CA GLN A 245 8.97 19.91 12.75
C GLN A 245 8.82 18.56 12.02
N LEU A 246 9.92 17.85 11.81
CA LEU A 246 9.94 16.54 11.16
C LEU A 246 9.82 15.37 12.13
N THR A 247 9.60 15.65 13.43
CA THR A 247 9.40 14.60 14.44
C THR A 247 8.22 13.70 14.01
N PRO A 248 8.44 12.39 13.79
CA PRO A 248 7.35 11.47 13.50
C PRO A 248 6.49 11.25 14.75
N SER A 249 5.27 10.78 14.56
CA SER A 249 4.42 10.36 15.67
C SER A 249 5.15 9.35 16.57
N PRO A 250 4.96 9.37 17.91
CA PRO A 250 5.49 8.33 18.78
C PRO A 250 4.79 6.98 18.55
N ALA A 251 3.65 6.98 17.86
CA ALA A 251 2.94 5.77 17.51
C ALA A 251 3.83 4.83 16.68
N HIS A 252 3.60 3.52 16.81
CA HIS A 252 4.26 2.50 15.97
C HIS A 252 5.80 2.48 16.08
N GLY A 253 6.36 3.00 17.18
CA GLY A 253 7.81 3.09 17.38
C GLY A 253 8.48 4.17 16.52
N SER A 254 7.74 5.22 16.12
CA SER A 254 8.25 6.34 15.31
C SER A 254 8.74 5.96 13.92
N LEU A 255 8.22 4.86 13.37
CA LEU A 255 8.54 4.39 12.02
C LEU A 255 7.70 5.07 10.93
N GLY A 256 6.72 5.89 11.32
CA GLY A 256 5.86 6.66 10.43
C GLY A 256 4.52 6.97 11.08
N GLN A 257 3.60 7.50 10.28
CA GLN A 257 2.22 7.72 10.71
C GLN A 257 1.21 7.43 9.59
N ASN A 258 0.01 7.06 10.01
CA ASN A 258 -1.15 6.92 9.14
C ASN A 258 -1.84 8.27 8.95
N HIS A 259 -2.23 8.56 7.72
CA HIS A 259 -3.02 9.74 7.35
C HIS A 259 -4.35 9.30 6.76
N LEU A 260 -5.44 9.67 7.40
CA LEU A 260 -6.78 9.58 6.82
C LEU A 260 -7.06 10.85 6.02
N ARG A 261 -7.39 10.66 4.74
CA ARG A 261 -7.74 11.74 3.82
C ARG A 261 -9.24 11.89 3.70
N ASP A 262 -9.65 13.02 3.13
CA ASP A 262 -11.04 13.38 2.86
C ASP A 262 -11.74 12.51 1.82
N ASP A 263 -10.99 11.86 0.95
CA ASP A 263 -11.50 10.79 0.06
C ASP A 263 -11.68 9.43 0.76
N GLY A 264 -11.38 9.35 2.06
CA GLY A 264 -11.43 8.12 2.86
C GLY A 264 -10.24 7.19 2.65
N SER A 265 -9.29 7.53 1.78
CA SER A 265 -8.05 6.77 1.62
C SER A 265 -7.13 6.96 2.82
N ILE A 266 -6.36 5.93 3.11
CA ILE A 266 -5.35 5.95 4.17
C ILE A 266 -3.99 5.70 3.56
N ASN A 267 -3.02 6.50 3.97
CA ASN A 267 -1.64 6.31 3.59
C ASN A 267 -0.73 6.31 4.82
N SER A 268 0.20 5.36 4.87
CA SER A 268 1.25 5.32 5.88
C SER A 268 2.50 5.99 5.32
N VAL A 269 2.98 7.05 5.96
CA VAL A 269 4.16 7.80 5.53
C VAL A 269 5.14 7.99 6.67
N ALA A 270 6.44 7.92 6.37
CA ALA A 270 7.49 8.09 7.38
C ALA A 270 7.58 9.55 7.88
N ALA A 271 7.54 10.51 6.94
CA ALA A 271 7.70 11.93 7.25
C ALA A 271 6.34 12.62 7.46
N PRO A 272 6.25 13.61 8.37
CA PRO A 272 5.03 14.40 8.60
C PRO A 272 4.84 15.51 7.57
N ILE A 273 5.00 15.13 6.29
CA ILE A 273 4.89 16.02 5.15
C ILE A 273 3.81 15.49 4.22
N PHE A 274 2.91 16.36 3.80
CA PHE A 274 1.91 16.05 2.78
C PHE A 274 1.89 17.14 1.72
N LYS A 275 2.20 16.77 0.47
CA LYS A 275 2.26 17.72 -0.67
C LYS A 275 3.15 18.95 -0.43
N GLY A 276 4.16 18.84 0.44
CA GLY A 276 5.06 19.93 0.82
C GLY A 276 4.68 20.61 2.13
N ASP A 277 3.47 20.41 2.64
CA ASP A 277 3.01 21.00 3.90
C ASP A 277 3.40 20.13 5.10
N LEU A 278 3.84 20.78 6.18
CA LEU A 278 4.14 20.14 7.45
C LEU A 278 2.87 20.01 8.28
N ILE A 279 2.42 18.77 8.53
CA ILE A 279 1.10 18.52 9.12
C ILE A 279 0.99 18.87 10.62
N TRP A 280 2.12 19.15 11.27
CA TRP A 280 2.21 19.41 12.71
C TRP A 280 2.31 20.89 13.09
N VAL A 281 2.54 21.77 12.12
CA VAL A 281 2.76 23.21 12.36
C VAL A 281 1.93 24.03 11.37
N LEU A 282 1.58 25.25 11.76
CA LEU A 282 1.02 26.23 10.83
C LEU A 282 2.18 26.86 10.06
N ASP A 283 2.19 26.67 8.74
CA ASP A 283 3.18 27.29 7.87
C ASP A 283 2.64 28.63 7.38
N ALA A 284 2.88 29.67 8.18
CA ALA A 284 2.47 31.04 7.88
C ALA A 284 3.00 31.59 6.53
N GLN A 285 3.89 30.87 5.83
CA GLN A 285 4.38 31.24 4.50
C GLN A 285 3.47 30.76 3.37
N ASN A 286 2.62 29.76 3.61
CA ASN A 286 1.68 29.27 2.61
C ASN A 286 0.39 30.09 2.71
N LYS A 287 0.09 30.92 1.70
CA LYS A 287 -1.11 31.79 1.68
C LYS A 287 -2.43 31.00 1.46
N GLY A 288 -2.46 29.72 1.81
CA GLY A 288 -3.53 28.76 1.55
C GLY A 288 -4.16 28.21 2.82
N ILE A 289 -4.68 26.98 2.71
CA ILE A 289 -5.24 26.20 3.81
C ILE A 289 -4.14 25.27 4.32
N ASP A 290 -3.54 25.61 5.45
CA ASP A 290 -2.47 24.79 6.06
C ASP A 290 -3.03 23.49 6.64
N ILE A 291 -2.38 22.36 6.43
CA ILE A 291 -2.78 21.13 7.14
C ILE A 291 -2.21 21.19 8.55
N PHE A 292 -3.09 21.34 9.55
CA PHE A 292 -2.67 21.42 10.95
C PHE A 292 -3.52 20.51 11.82
N LEU A 293 -2.85 19.54 12.47
CA LEU A 293 -3.49 18.46 13.21
C LEU A 293 -3.28 18.61 14.72
N THR A 294 -4.36 18.56 15.50
CA THR A 294 -4.34 18.72 16.97
C THR A 294 -5.17 17.64 17.68
N HIS A 295 -4.89 17.38 18.96
CA HIS A 295 -5.56 16.33 19.75
C HIS A 295 -6.06 16.86 21.09
#